data_AF-A0A960TPI6-F1
#
_entry.id   AF-A0A960TPI6-F1
#
_cell.length_a   1.000
_cell.length_b   1.000
_cell.length_c   1.000
_cell.angle_alpha   90.00
_cell.angle_beta   90.00
_cell.angle_gamma   90.00
#
_symmetry.space_group_name_H-M   'P 1'
#
loop_
_entity.id
_entity.type
_entity.pdbx_description
1 polymer ?
#
loop_
_entity_poly.entity_id
_entity_poly.type
_entity_poly.pdbx_seq_one_letter_code
_entity_poly.pdbx_strand_id
1 'polypeptide(L)'
;MSKLVRDLIPDVIPEEKRSLYRFTELDPSDYRKRLKEKLLEEVEEFFAAENSEEIADIYEVLDALMKDLGIEKSEALKIQQEKKLKRGGFEKKLLMETL
;
A
#
# COMPACT_ATOMS: atom_id res chain seq x y z
N MET A 1 1.96 12.14 -15.32
CA MET A 1 1.82 10.82 -14.68
C MET A 1 0.57 10.88 -13.80
N SER A 2 -0.29 9.85 -13.83
CA SER A 2 -1.52 9.82 -13.02
C SER A 2 -1.31 8.84 -11.87
N LYS A 3 -1.59 9.28 -10.64
CA LYS A 3 -1.48 8.46 -9.43
C LYS A 3 -2.79 8.44 -8.64
N LEU A 4 -2.99 7.38 -7.86
CA LEU A 4 -4.06 7.33 -6.88
C LEU A 4 -3.70 8.26 -5.71
N VAL A 5 -4.68 9.00 -5.20
CA VAL A 5 -4.49 9.95 -4.10
C VAL A 5 -5.54 9.72 -3.02
N ARG A 6 -5.24 10.13 -1.79
CA ARG A 6 -6.22 10.11 -0.68
C ARG A 6 -7.38 11.08 -0.96
N ASP A 7 -8.56 10.76 -0.44
CA ASP A 7 -9.81 11.47 -0.71
C ASP A 7 -9.77 12.96 -0.36
N LEU A 8 -8.94 13.37 0.60
CA LEU A 8 -8.80 14.77 1.03
C LEU A 8 -7.80 15.58 0.20
N ILE A 9 -7.03 14.96 -0.71
CA ILE A 9 -6.05 15.68 -1.55
C ILE A 9 -6.68 16.81 -2.39
N PRO A 10 -7.88 16.66 -2.98
CA PRO A 10 -8.56 17.77 -3.65
C PRO A 10 -8.81 18.97 -2.74
N ASP A 11 -8.94 18.78 -1.43
CA ASP A 11 -9.26 19.84 -0.48
C ASP A 11 -8.02 20.48 0.15
N VAL A 12 -6.97 19.69 0.38
CA VAL A 12 -5.74 20.16 1.04
C VAL A 12 -4.69 20.71 0.08
N ILE A 13 -4.87 20.53 -1.23
CA ILE A 13 -3.93 21.09 -2.21
C ILE A 13 -3.98 22.63 -2.20
N PRO A 14 -2.82 23.33 -2.22
CA PRO A 14 -2.81 24.79 -2.29
C PRO A 14 -3.58 25.32 -3.51
N GLU A 15 -4.36 26.38 -3.32
CA GLU A 15 -5.26 26.92 -4.33
C GLU A 15 -4.53 27.33 -5.61
N GLU A 16 -3.32 27.87 -5.48
CA GLU A 16 -2.46 28.25 -6.60
C GLU A 16 -2.02 27.05 -7.46
N LYS A 17 -2.05 25.84 -6.90
CA LYS A 17 -1.74 24.59 -7.59
C LYS A 17 -2.97 23.82 -8.06
N ARG A 18 -4.17 24.15 -7.55
CA ARG A 18 -5.41 23.40 -7.84
C ARG A 18 -5.70 23.28 -9.34
N SER A 19 -5.45 24.35 -10.11
CA SER A 19 -5.67 24.38 -11.56
C SER A 19 -4.77 23.44 -12.37
N LEU A 20 -3.70 22.90 -11.76
CA LEU A 20 -2.78 21.96 -12.41
C LEU A 20 -3.29 20.51 -12.43
N TYR A 21 -4.31 20.20 -11.64
CA TYR A 21 -4.77 18.83 -11.42
C TYR A 21 -6.22 18.64 -11.82
N ARG A 22 -6.53 17.43 -12.30
CA ARG A 22 -7.89 16.94 -12.52
C ARG A 22 -8.09 15.73 -11.62
N PHE A 23 -9.21 15.71 -10.90
CA PHE A 23 -9.62 14.59 -10.08
C PHE A 23 -10.76 13.85 -10.79
N THR A 24 -10.67 12.53 -10.82
CA THR A 24 -11.64 11.65 -11.45
C THR A 24 -11.86 10.45 -10.55
N GLU A 25 -13.11 10.15 -10.22
CA GLU A 25 -13.48 8.92 -9.53
C GLU A 25 -13.32 7.73 -10.48
N LEU A 26 -12.72 6.65 -9.99
CA LEU A 26 -12.41 5.46 -10.78
C LEU A 26 -13.54 4.44 -10.65
N ASP A 27 -13.80 3.67 -11.71
CA ASP A 27 -14.61 2.46 -11.58
C ASP A 27 -13.83 1.38 -10.80
N PRO A 28 -14.50 0.33 -10.27
CA PRO A 28 -13.85 -0.68 -9.44
C PRO A 28 -12.66 -1.40 -10.11
N SER A 29 -12.70 -1.60 -11.43
CA SER A 29 -11.65 -2.34 -12.13
C SER A 29 -10.38 -1.49 -12.27
N ASP A 30 -10.54 -0.22 -12.65
CA ASP A 30 -9.45 0.73 -12.71
C ASP A 30 -8.92 1.06 -11.31
N TYR A 31 -9.80 1.19 -10.31
CA TYR A 31 -9.42 1.40 -8.92
C TYR A 31 -8.50 0.30 -8.39
N ARG A 32 -8.86 -0.98 -8.58
CA ARG A 32 -8.01 -2.11 -8.18
C ARG A 32 -6.64 -2.08 -8.84
N LYS A 33 -6.59 -1.73 -10.14
CA LYS A 33 -5.31 -1.58 -10.85
C LYS A 33 -4.48 -0.46 -10.22
N ARG A 34 -5.09 0.69 -9.95
CA ARG A 34 -4.41 1.85 -9.34
C ARG A 34 -3.93 1.58 -7.91
N LEU A 35 -4.65 0.78 -7.12
CA LEU A 35 -4.18 0.36 -5.79
C LEU A 35 -2.90 -0.48 -5.87
N LYS A 36 -2.77 -1.38 -6.87
CA LYS A 36 -1.55 -2.17 -7.07
C LYS A 36 -0.37 -1.31 -7.52
N GLU A 37 -0.61 -0.35 -8.41
CA GLU A 37 0.38 0.64 -8.81
C GLU A 37 0.83 1.47 -7.60
N LYS A 38 -0.13 1.92 -6.77
CA LYS A 38 0.14 2.69 -5.56
C LYS A 38 0.98 1.89 -4.56
N LEU A 39 0.69 0.60 -4.37
CA LEU A 39 1.51 -0.26 -3.48
C LEU A 39 2.98 -0.33 -3.94
N LEU A 40 3.23 -0.35 -5.25
CA LEU A 40 4.60 -0.33 -5.77
C LEU A 40 5.26 1.04 -5.52
N GLU A 41 4.54 2.14 -5.75
CA GLU A 41 4.98 3.51 -5.44
C GLU A 41 5.42 3.61 -3.97
N GLU A 42 4.57 3.21 -3.01
CA GLU A 42 4.91 3.32 -1.57
C GLU A 42 6.08 2.41 -1.16
N VAL A 43 6.22 1.22 -1.78
CA VAL A 43 7.36 0.33 -1.49
C VAL A 43 8.67 0.92 -2.04
N GLU A 44 8.62 1.56 -3.21
CA GLU A 44 9.77 2.27 -3.78
C GLU A 44 10.14 3.50 -2.92
N GLU A 45 9.15 4.25 -2.43
CA GLU A 45 9.36 5.37 -1.50
C GLU A 45 9.93 4.87 -0.17
N PHE A 46 9.42 3.77 0.37
CA PHE A 46 9.99 3.11 1.56
C PHE A 46 11.44 2.65 1.36
N PHE A 47 11.79 2.07 0.21
CA PHE A 47 13.18 1.69 -0.07
C PHE A 47 14.12 2.89 -0.20
N ALA A 48 13.60 4.06 -0.58
CA ALA A 48 14.39 5.28 -0.69
C ALA A 48 14.57 5.99 0.67
N ALA A 49 13.53 6.02 1.51
CA ALA A 49 13.49 6.83 2.72
C ALA A 49 13.61 6.03 4.03
N GLU A 50 13.24 4.75 4.03
CA GLU A 50 13.31 3.80 5.16
C GLU A 50 12.71 4.32 6.48
N ASN A 51 11.61 5.07 6.42
CA ASN A 51 11.00 5.74 7.57
C ASN A 51 9.60 5.20 7.91
N SER A 52 9.04 5.65 9.04
CA SER A 52 7.73 5.21 9.53
C SER A 52 6.54 5.77 8.74
N GLU A 53 6.70 6.89 8.03
CA GLU A 53 5.64 7.49 7.21
C GLU A 53 5.36 6.58 6.00
N GLU A 54 6.40 6.15 5.27
CA GLU A 54 6.24 5.25 4.12
C GLU A 54 5.67 3.88 4.53
N ILE A 55 6.05 3.38 5.71
CA ILE A 55 5.45 2.15 6.27
C ILE A 55 3.95 2.35 6.52
N ALA A 56 3.55 3.51 7.03
CA ALA A 56 2.13 3.83 7.27
C ALA A 56 1.35 3.94 5.96
N ASP A 57 1.95 4.49 4.91
CA ASP A 57 1.34 4.54 3.58
C ASP A 57 1.20 3.15 2.95
N ILE A 58 2.20 2.26 3.11
CA ILE A 58 2.05 0.83 2.74
C ILE A 58 0.87 0.19 3.48
N TYR A 59 0.71 0.46 4.78
CA TYR A 59 -0.42 -0.09 5.55
C TYR A 59 -1.77 0.42 5.05
N GLU A 60 -1.90 1.71 4.71
CA GLU A 60 -3.11 2.27 4.13
C GLU A 60 -3.48 1.55 2.82
N VAL A 61 -2.51 1.38 1.92
CA VAL A 61 -2.76 0.72 0.63
C VAL A 61 -3.15 -0.74 0.82
N LEU A 62 -2.53 -1.46 1.77
CA LEU A 62 -2.92 -2.82 2.11
C LEU A 62 -4.34 -2.89 2.68
N ASP A 63 -4.74 -1.96 3.56
CA ASP A 63 -6.09 -1.89 4.11
C ASP A 63 -7.12 -1.63 2.99
N ALA A 64 -6.81 -0.73 2.04
CA ALA A 64 -7.66 -0.45 0.87
C ALA A 64 -7.77 -1.67 -0.08
N LEU A 65 -6.66 -2.36 -0.35
CA LEU A 65 -6.65 -3.59 -1.15
C LEU A 65 -7.45 -4.72 -0.50
N MET A 66 -7.32 -4.90 0.82
CA MET A 66 -8.10 -5.89 1.56
C MET A 66 -9.60 -5.62 1.43
N LYS A 67 -10.03 -4.36 1.60
CA LYS A 67 -11.43 -3.95 1.41
C LYS A 67 -11.92 -4.22 -0.02
N ASP A 68 -11.15 -3.85 -1.04
CA ASP A 68 -11.50 -4.07 -2.44
C ASP A 68 -11.57 -5.56 -2.82
N LEU A 69 -10.74 -6.40 -2.20
CA LEU A 69 -10.72 -7.85 -2.41
C LEU A 69 -11.73 -8.61 -1.54
N GLY A 70 -12.38 -7.96 -0.57
CA GLY A 70 -13.25 -8.61 0.40
C GLY A 70 -12.49 -9.49 1.40
N ILE A 71 -11.23 -9.16 1.68
CA ILE A 71 -10.38 -9.87 2.64
C ILE A 71 -10.49 -9.19 4.00
N GLU A 72 -10.85 -9.94 5.03
CA GLU A 72 -10.88 -9.42 6.39
C GLU A 72 -9.45 -9.27 6.94
N LYS A 73 -9.15 -8.13 7.56
CA LYS A 73 -7.84 -7.88 8.18
C LYS A 73 -7.49 -8.95 9.23
N SER A 74 -8.50 -9.42 9.97
CA SER A 74 -8.34 -10.49 10.97
C SER A 74 -7.92 -11.82 10.34
N GLU A 75 -8.43 -12.15 9.14
CA GLU A 75 -8.06 -13.34 8.41
C GLU A 75 -6.60 -13.27 7.93
N ALA A 76 -6.19 -12.14 7.35
CA ALA A 76 -4.81 -11.93 6.91
C ALA A 76 -3.82 -12.05 8.07
N LEU A 77 -4.14 -11.45 9.22
CA LEU A 77 -3.33 -11.54 10.44
C LEU A 77 -3.28 -12.96 11.01
N LYS A 78 -4.40 -13.69 11.00
CA LYS A 78 -4.43 -15.10 11.40
C LYS A 78 -3.49 -15.95 10.54
N ILE A 79 -3.57 -15.80 9.22
CA ILE A 79 -2.67 -16.51 8.28
C ILE A 79 -1.20 -16.15 8.52
N GLN A 80 -0.90 -14.88 8.81
CA GLN A 80 0.46 -14.44 9.14
C GLN A 80 0.97 -15.14 10.42
N GLN A 81 0.16 -15.18 11.48
CA GLN A 81 0.51 -15.82 12.75
C GLN A 81 0.71 -17.33 12.60
N GLU A 82 -0.18 -18.02 11.87
CA GLU A 82 -0.04 -19.45 11.59
C GLU A 82 1.25 -19.76 10.82
N LYS A 83 1.62 -18.92 9.83
CA LYS A 83 2.90 -19.04 9.12
C LYS A 83 4.08 -18.82 10.08
N LYS A 84 4.02 -17.82 10.95
CA LYS A 84 5.06 -17.53 11.95
C LYS A 84 5.24 -18.68 12.94
N LEU A 85 4.17 -19.28 13.43
CA LEU A 85 4.22 -20.44 14.31
C LEU A 85 4.81 -21.67 13.61
N LYS A 86 4.44 -21.91 12.35
CA LYS A 86 4.89 -23.08 11.59
C LYS A 86 6.32 -22.97 11.07
N ARG A 87 6.77 -21.77 10.70
CA ARG A 87 8.02 -21.54 9.93
C ARG A 87 9.01 -20.59 10.62
N GLY A 88 8.62 -19.96 11.74
CA GLY A 88 9.35 -18.84 12.32
C GLY A 88 9.07 -17.52 11.59
N GLY A 89 9.63 -16.43 12.11
CA GLY A 89 9.70 -15.14 11.42
C GLY A 89 11.13 -14.86 10.91
N PHE A 90 11.38 -13.60 10.59
CA PHE A 90 12.67 -13.16 10.04
C PHE A 90 13.71 -12.80 11.13
N GLU A 91 13.44 -13.08 12.41
CA GLU A 91 14.29 -12.68 13.54
C GLU A 91 15.69 -13.31 13.51
N LYS A 92 15.84 -14.47 12.87
CA LYS A 92 17.15 -15.14 12.72
C LYS A 92 18.03 -14.56 11.60
N LYS A 93 17.52 -13.66 10.75
CA LYS A 93 18.27 -13.00 9.66
C LYS A 93 19.01 -13.99 8.73
N LEU A 94 18.34 -15.08 8.35
CA LEU A 94 18.92 -16.11 7.49
C LEU A 94 18.75 -15.79 6.00
N LEU A 95 19.80 -15.99 5.22
CA LEU A 95 19.79 -16.00 3.75
C LEU A 95 19.99 -17.44 3.26
N MET A 96 19.23 -17.87 2.23
CA MET A 96 19.35 -19.19 1.60
C MET A 96 19.88 -19.03 0.17
N GLU A 97 20.94 -19.75 -0.17
CA GLU A 97 21.55 -19.75 -1.51
C GLU A 97 21.50 -21.16 -2.11
N THR A 98 21.16 -21.26 -3.39
CA THR A 98 21.24 -22.51 -4.16
C THR A 98 22.59 -22.56 -4.87
N LEU A 99 23.27 -23.70 -4.80
CA LEU A 99 24.55 -23.95 -5.48
C LEU A 99 24.37 -24.37 -6.95
#